data_AF-A0AAU9CUC8-F1
#
_entry.id   AF-A0AAU9CUC8-F1
#
_cell.length_a   1.000
_cell.length_b   1.000
_cell.length_c   1.000
_cell.angle_alpha   90.00
_cell.angle_beta   90.00
_cell.angle_gamma   90.00
#
_symmetry.space_group_name_H-M   'P 1'
#
loop_
_entity.id
_entity.type
_entity.pdbx_description
1 polymer ?
#
loop_
_entity_poly.entity_id
_entity_poly.type
_entity_poly.pdbx_seq_one_letter_code
_entity_poly.pdbx_strand_id
1 'polypeptide(L)'
;MNKVFEVKDSENKSLIIFYYRGNDSEKIFRIKRYIYNLTNFILNIIAMNYENKQADDISGYSEFLDEELEFIFHQETINVISGSYDFPQFVRAKIYLLRETIRPMISNTLNKKMKRNDPDWVKVSEMAREILKDLGKEQMTPSEFEKKENLSMDWL
;
A
#
# COMPACT_ATOMS: atom_id res chain seq x y z
N MET A 1 -2.00 -26.63 -15.45
CA MET A 1 -2.70 -25.41 -15.89
C MET A 1 -2.41 -24.31 -14.88
N ASN A 2 -1.88 -23.15 -15.30
CA ASN A 2 -1.75 -22.00 -14.40
C ASN A 2 -3.15 -21.46 -14.10
N LYS A 3 -3.43 -21.17 -12.83
CA LYS A 3 -4.65 -20.49 -12.40
C LYS A 3 -4.38 -18.99 -12.30
N VAL A 4 -5.46 -18.21 -12.32
CA VAL A 4 -5.44 -16.75 -12.36
C VAL A 4 -6.23 -16.23 -11.17
N PHE A 5 -5.62 -15.33 -10.39
CA PHE A 5 -6.33 -14.46 -9.45
C PHE A 5 -6.23 -13.04 -10.00
N GLU A 6 -7.38 -12.40 -10.19
CA GLU A 6 -7.47 -11.13 -10.87
C GLU A 6 -8.28 -10.15 -10.02
N VAL A 7 -7.74 -8.94 -9.85
CA VAL A 7 -8.50 -7.81 -9.34
C VAL A 7 -8.87 -6.95 -10.54
N LYS A 8 -10.14 -6.62 -10.66
CA LYS A 8 -10.67 -5.79 -11.76
C LYS A 8 -11.22 -4.49 -11.23
N ASP A 9 -11.17 -3.45 -12.05
CA ASP A 9 -11.84 -2.19 -11.77
C ASP A 9 -13.36 -2.26 -12.05
N SER A 10 -14.06 -1.16 -11.80
CA SER A 10 -15.48 -0.99 -12.10
C SER A 10 -15.84 -1.14 -13.59
N GLU A 11 -14.87 -1.00 -14.50
CA GLU A 11 -15.04 -1.20 -15.95
C GLU A 11 -14.70 -2.64 -16.39
N ASN A 12 -14.46 -3.55 -15.44
CA ASN A 12 -14.07 -4.94 -15.67
C ASN A 12 -12.71 -5.09 -16.40
N LYS A 13 -11.85 -4.06 -16.34
CA LYS A 13 -10.46 -4.11 -16.78
C LYS A 13 -9.58 -4.66 -15.67
N SER A 14 -8.59 -5.47 -16.05
CA SER A 14 -7.62 -6.06 -15.12
C SER A 14 -6.74 -4.98 -14.51
N LEU A 15 -6.74 -4.87 -13.18
CA LEU A 15 -5.80 -4.02 -12.43
C LEU A 15 -4.52 -4.79 -12.11
N ILE A 16 -4.66 -6.03 -11.63
CA ILE A 16 -3.54 -6.93 -11.39
C ILE A 16 -3.94 -8.36 -11.69
N ILE A 17 -2.98 -9.12 -12.20
CA ILE A 17 -3.15 -10.54 -12.52
C ILE A 17 -2.03 -11.32 -11.85
N PHE A 18 -2.40 -12.18 -10.90
CA PHE A 18 -1.50 -13.15 -10.30
C PHE A 18 -1.68 -14.51 -10.95
N TYR A 19 -0.60 -15.05 -11.48
CA TYR A 19 -0.55 -16.42 -11.97
C TYR A 19 -0.02 -17.33 -10.88
N TYR A 20 -0.74 -18.41 -10.57
CA TYR A 20 -0.31 -19.38 -9.57
C TYR A 20 -0.59 -20.81 -9.99
N ARG A 21 0.13 -21.74 -9.36
CA ARG A 21 -0.10 -23.17 -9.46
C ARG A 21 -0.49 -23.71 -8.08
N GLY A 22 -1.45 -24.62 -8.04
CA GLY A 22 -1.88 -25.29 -6.80
C GLY A 22 -3.33 -25.01 -6.41
N ASN A 23 -3.60 -25.12 -5.11
CA ASN A 23 -4.94 -25.07 -4.52
C ASN A 23 -5.36 -23.64 -4.14
N ASP A 24 -6.59 -23.29 -4.51
CA ASP A 24 -7.18 -21.95 -4.34
C ASP A 24 -7.39 -21.63 -2.86
N SER A 25 -7.72 -22.65 -2.06
CA SER A 25 -7.99 -22.50 -0.62
C SER A 25 -6.78 -22.00 0.18
N GLU A 26 -5.57 -22.12 -0.38
CA GLU A 26 -4.33 -21.67 0.25
C GLU A 26 -3.70 -20.50 -0.51
N LYS A 27 -3.61 -20.59 -1.85
CA LYS A 27 -2.90 -19.59 -2.65
C LYS A 27 -3.62 -18.25 -2.71
N ILE A 28 -4.95 -18.23 -2.78
CA ILE A 28 -5.70 -16.96 -2.79
C ILE A 28 -5.55 -16.23 -1.45
N PHE A 29 -5.62 -16.95 -0.33
CA PHE A 29 -5.40 -16.33 0.99
C PHE A 29 -3.99 -15.73 1.11
N ARG A 30 -2.97 -16.43 0.60
CA ARG A 30 -1.59 -15.92 0.55
C ARG A 30 -1.47 -14.65 -0.30
N ILE A 31 -2.05 -14.62 -1.50
CA ILE A 31 -2.07 -13.42 -2.36
C ILE A 31 -2.74 -12.24 -1.64
N LYS A 32 -3.91 -12.47 -1.01
CA LYS A 32 -4.59 -11.44 -0.22
C LYS A 32 -3.75 -10.94 0.95
N ARG A 33 -3.02 -11.84 1.63
CA ARG A 33 -2.10 -11.47 2.72
C ARG A 33 -0.97 -10.59 2.23
N TYR A 34 -0.39 -10.93 1.09
CA TYR A 34 0.65 -10.13 0.45
C TYR A 34 0.14 -8.72 0.16
N ILE A 35 -1.02 -8.57 -0.52
CA ILE A 35 -1.62 -7.26 -0.80
C ILE A 35 -1.86 -6.48 0.50
N TYR A 36 -2.36 -7.15 1.55
CA TYR A 36 -2.57 -6.53 2.86
C TYR A 36 -1.27 -6.02 3.49
N ASN A 37 -0.21 -6.85 3.51
CA ASN A 37 1.08 -6.46 4.06
C ASN A 37 1.71 -5.32 3.26
N LEU A 38 1.60 -5.35 1.94
CA LEU A 38 2.07 -4.30 1.05
C LEU A 38 1.32 -2.99 1.28
N THR A 39 0.00 -3.05 1.51
CA THR A 39 -0.81 -1.88 1.92
C THR A 39 -0.29 -1.27 3.23
N ASN A 40 -0.04 -2.11 4.25
CA ASN A 40 0.50 -1.62 5.53
C ASN A 40 1.90 -1.04 5.37
N PHE A 41 2.73 -1.63 4.52
CA PHE A 41 4.07 -1.13 4.24
C PHE A 41 4.02 0.27 3.62
N ILE A 42 3.22 0.45 2.57
CA ILE A 42 3.01 1.76 1.95
C ILE A 42 2.46 2.78 2.95
N LEU A 43 1.48 2.40 3.77
CA LEU A 43 0.96 3.28 4.81
C LEU A 43 2.05 3.71 5.81
N ASN A 44 2.98 2.82 6.17
CA ASN A 44 4.13 3.17 7.02
C ASN A 44 5.12 4.10 6.31
N ILE A 45 5.40 3.87 5.01
CA ILE A 45 6.21 4.79 4.20
C ILE A 45 5.57 6.19 4.19
N ILE A 46 4.27 6.27 3.93
CA ILE A 46 3.56 7.55 3.87
C ILE A 46 3.52 8.23 5.24
N ALA A 47 3.23 7.47 6.30
CA ALA A 47 3.13 8.00 7.66
C ALA A 47 4.46 8.55 8.22
N MET A 48 5.58 8.14 7.63
CA MET A 48 6.91 8.39 8.17
C MET A 48 7.27 9.89 8.16
N ASN A 49 7.84 10.36 9.27
CA ASN A 49 8.50 11.66 9.29
C ASN A 49 9.94 11.50 8.75
N TYR A 50 10.15 11.90 7.50
CA TYR A 50 11.45 11.86 6.83
C TYR A 50 12.43 12.93 7.34
N GLU A 51 12.06 13.71 8.36
CA GLU A 51 12.96 14.70 8.94
C GLU A 51 14.26 14.11 9.49
N ASN A 52 14.35 12.82 9.78
CA ASN A 52 15.58 12.25 10.33
C ASN A 52 16.24 11.22 9.40
N LYS A 53 15.87 11.21 8.10
CA LYS A 53 16.38 10.25 7.11
C LYS A 53 17.27 10.90 6.06
N GLN A 54 18.22 10.13 5.54
CA GLN A 54 19.12 10.58 4.48
C GLN A 54 18.34 10.72 3.16
N ALA A 55 18.82 11.58 2.25
CA ALA A 55 18.14 11.85 0.99
C ALA A 55 17.97 10.60 0.10
N ASP A 56 18.90 9.64 0.20
CA ASP A 56 18.88 8.40 -0.59
C ASP A 56 17.76 7.44 -0.13
N ASP A 57 17.49 7.35 1.18
CA ASP A 57 16.37 6.56 1.72
C ASP A 57 15.01 7.07 1.20
N ILE A 58 14.86 8.40 1.10
CA ILE A 58 13.64 9.05 0.59
C ILE A 58 13.46 8.77 -0.91
N SER A 59 14.55 8.76 -1.67
CA SER A 59 14.53 8.49 -3.12
C SER A 59 14.07 7.05 -3.41
N GLY A 60 14.62 6.06 -2.70
CA GLY A 60 14.24 4.66 -2.89
C GLY A 60 12.77 4.38 -2.57
N TYR A 61 12.24 4.97 -1.49
CA TYR A 61 10.82 4.85 -1.21
C TYR A 61 9.95 5.62 -2.21
N SER A 62 10.42 6.76 -2.74
CA SER A 62 9.65 7.49 -3.75
C SER A 62 9.48 6.69 -5.04
N GLU A 63 10.52 5.98 -5.51
CA GLU A 63 10.44 5.11 -6.69
C GLU A 63 9.47 3.95 -6.44
N PHE A 64 9.57 3.30 -5.29
CA PHE A 64 8.66 2.22 -4.91
C PHE A 64 7.19 2.68 -4.82
N LEU A 65 6.94 3.88 -4.31
CA LEU A 65 5.60 4.46 -4.28
C LEU A 65 5.08 4.80 -5.68
N ASP A 66 5.93 5.17 -6.65
CA ASP A 66 5.49 5.37 -8.04
C ASP A 66 4.92 4.07 -8.63
N GLU A 67 5.62 2.95 -8.39
CA GLU A 67 5.27 1.65 -8.95
C GLU A 67 4.00 1.05 -8.31
N GLU A 68 3.87 1.14 -6.99
CA GLU A 68 2.90 0.33 -6.24
C GLU A 68 1.65 1.08 -5.79
N LEU A 69 1.70 2.42 -5.69
CA LEU A 69 0.67 3.18 -4.97
C LEU A 69 -0.65 3.25 -5.76
N GLU A 70 -0.60 3.33 -7.09
CA GLU A 70 -1.81 3.32 -7.92
C GLU A 70 -2.60 2.01 -7.76
N PHE A 71 -1.89 0.87 -7.76
CA PHE A 71 -2.49 -0.44 -7.61
C PHE A 71 -3.05 -0.67 -6.20
N ILE A 72 -2.25 -0.41 -5.16
CA ILE A 72 -2.59 -0.78 -3.78
C ILE A 72 -3.75 0.03 -3.23
N PHE A 73 -3.82 1.30 -3.59
CA PHE A 73 -4.92 2.15 -3.14
C PHE A 73 -6.11 2.14 -4.08
N HIS A 74 -6.11 1.31 -5.13
CA HIS A 74 -7.32 1.10 -5.92
C HIS A 74 -8.44 0.53 -5.03
N GLN A 75 -9.65 1.09 -5.13
CA GLN A 75 -10.74 0.77 -4.22
C GLN A 75 -11.08 -0.74 -4.23
N GLU A 76 -11.01 -1.36 -5.39
CA GLU A 76 -11.24 -2.78 -5.63
C GLU A 76 -10.15 -3.64 -5.00
N THR A 77 -8.88 -3.21 -5.06
CA THR A 77 -7.76 -3.84 -4.33
C THR A 77 -8.02 -3.81 -2.81
N ILE A 78 -8.43 -2.66 -2.28
CA ILE A 78 -8.76 -2.51 -0.86
C ILE A 78 -9.97 -3.37 -0.48
N ASN A 79 -11.02 -3.39 -1.30
CA ASN A 79 -12.21 -4.20 -1.06
C ASN A 79 -11.90 -5.69 -0.97
N VAL A 80 -11.00 -6.18 -1.83
CA VAL A 80 -10.56 -7.58 -1.87
C VAL A 80 -9.93 -8.04 -0.55
N ILE A 81 -9.11 -7.19 0.07
CA ILE A 81 -8.47 -7.51 1.36
C ILE A 81 -9.35 -7.17 2.57
N SER A 82 -10.25 -6.19 2.45
CA SER A 82 -11.04 -5.67 3.56
C SER A 82 -11.92 -6.72 4.23
N GLY A 83 -12.53 -7.62 3.45
CA GLY A 83 -13.36 -8.69 3.99
C GLY A 83 -12.56 -9.86 4.58
N SER A 84 -11.25 -9.95 4.31
CA SER A 84 -10.39 -11.02 4.81
C SER A 84 -9.56 -10.61 6.03
N TYR A 85 -9.39 -9.30 6.26
CA TYR A 85 -8.58 -8.73 7.34
C TYR A 85 -9.34 -7.67 8.15
N ASP A 86 -10.67 -7.70 8.11
CA ASP A 86 -11.58 -6.87 8.90
C ASP A 86 -11.31 -5.37 8.86
N PHE A 87 -11.11 -4.79 7.66
CA PHE A 87 -10.98 -3.33 7.54
C PHE A 87 -12.33 -2.68 7.85
N PRO A 88 -12.44 -1.89 8.93
CA PRO A 88 -13.69 -1.21 9.22
C PRO A 88 -14.11 -0.29 8.05
N GLN A 89 -15.41 -0.10 7.85
CA GLN A 89 -15.91 0.74 6.75
C GLN A 89 -15.34 2.16 6.80
N PHE A 90 -15.19 2.73 8.00
CA PHE A 90 -14.61 4.06 8.15
C PHE A 90 -13.13 4.11 7.76
N VAL A 91 -12.36 3.02 8.01
CA VAL A 91 -10.97 2.92 7.56
C VAL A 91 -10.90 2.86 6.04
N ARG A 92 -11.76 2.06 5.39
CA ARG A 92 -11.84 2.03 3.92
C ARG A 92 -12.11 3.42 3.33
N ALA A 93 -13.00 4.18 3.95
CA ALA A 93 -13.29 5.55 3.53
C ALA A 93 -12.07 6.49 3.70
N LYS A 94 -11.32 6.37 4.81
CA LYS A 94 -10.08 7.13 5.01
C LYS A 94 -9.00 6.76 3.99
N ILE A 95 -8.84 5.47 3.69
CA ILE A 95 -7.91 4.98 2.67
C ILE A 95 -8.29 5.54 1.28
N TYR A 96 -9.58 5.57 0.94
CA TYR A 96 -10.05 6.19 -0.29
C TYR A 96 -9.75 7.71 -0.32
N LEU A 97 -9.96 8.42 0.78
CA LEU A 97 -9.62 9.85 0.86
C LEU A 97 -8.10 10.08 0.73
N LEU A 98 -7.29 9.23 1.36
CA LEU A 98 -5.83 9.26 1.23
C LEU A 98 -5.43 9.10 -0.24
N ARG A 99 -6.01 8.12 -0.94
CA ARG A 99 -5.80 7.89 -2.38
C ARG A 99 -6.10 9.15 -3.21
N GLU A 100 -7.29 9.73 -3.06
CA GLU A 100 -7.69 10.90 -3.86
C GLU A 100 -6.80 12.11 -3.55
N THR A 101 -6.27 12.21 -2.33
CA THR A 101 -5.36 13.30 -1.93
C THR A 101 -3.95 13.10 -2.49
N ILE A 102 -3.42 11.87 -2.48
CA ILE A 102 -2.06 11.59 -2.92
C ILE A 102 -1.95 11.44 -4.45
N ARG A 103 -3.03 11.04 -5.13
CA ARG A 103 -3.09 10.89 -6.60
C ARG A 103 -2.56 12.12 -7.38
N PRO A 104 -3.00 13.36 -7.11
CA PRO A 104 -2.46 14.54 -7.79
C PRO A 104 -1.00 14.85 -7.42
N MET A 105 -0.52 14.39 -6.26
CA MET A 105 0.88 14.52 -5.84
C MET A 105 1.77 13.51 -6.57
N ILE A 106 1.30 12.29 -6.79
CA ILE A 106 2.00 11.28 -7.59
C ILE A 106 2.24 11.82 -9.01
N SER A 107 1.18 12.28 -9.68
CA SER A 107 1.27 12.75 -11.06
C SER A 107 2.19 13.96 -11.27
N ASN A 108 2.45 14.75 -10.22
CA ASN A 108 3.21 16.01 -10.31
C ASN A 108 4.58 15.99 -9.59
N THR A 109 4.76 15.13 -8.58
CA THR A 109 5.84 15.25 -7.59
C THR A 109 6.81 14.07 -7.59
N LEU A 110 6.46 12.91 -8.17
CA LEU A 110 7.41 11.79 -8.31
C LEU A 110 8.61 12.13 -9.21
N ASN A 111 8.40 13.00 -10.19
CA ASN A 111 9.49 13.55 -11.01
C ASN A 111 10.39 14.56 -10.27
N LYS A 112 10.04 14.96 -9.03
CA LYS A 112 10.76 15.93 -8.21
C LYS A 112 10.84 15.42 -6.77
N LYS A 113 11.56 14.31 -6.56
CA LYS A 113 12.00 13.72 -5.28
C LYS A 113 11.38 14.38 -4.04
N MET A 114 10.54 13.61 -3.33
CA MET A 114 9.77 14.05 -2.16
C MET A 114 10.55 15.01 -1.24
N LYS A 115 10.04 16.22 -1.05
CA LYS A 115 10.65 17.21 -0.15
C LYS A 115 10.19 16.97 1.27
N ARG A 116 11.17 16.88 2.17
CA ARG A 116 11.02 16.58 3.61
C ARG A 116 9.98 17.40 4.38
N ASN A 117 9.67 18.62 3.93
CA ASN A 117 8.75 19.56 4.60
C ASN A 117 7.62 20.05 3.67
N ASP A 118 7.24 19.24 2.68
CA ASP A 118 6.12 19.57 1.81
C ASP A 118 4.81 19.58 2.62
N PRO A 119 4.05 20.71 2.68
CA PRO A 119 2.82 20.79 3.46
C PRO A 119 1.77 19.76 3.06
N ASP A 120 1.69 19.41 1.78
CA ASP A 120 0.76 18.40 1.29
C ASP A 120 1.21 17.01 1.78
N TRP A 121 2.53 16.76 1.82
CA TRP A 121 3.08 15.52 2.37
C TRP A 121 2.80 15.37 3.87
N VAL A 122 2.91 16.45 4.64
CA VAL A 122 2.59 16.43 6.09
C VAL A 122 1.13 16.01 6.30
N LYS A 123 0.20 16.60 5.55
CA LYS A 123 -1.23 16.25 5.61
C LYS A 123 -1.48 14.78 5.26
N VAL A 124 -0.86 14.29 4.19
CA VAL A 124 -0.99 12.89 3.75
C VAL A 124 -0.36 11.92 4.77
N SER A 125 0.76 12.31 5.39
CA SER A 125 1.42 11.56 6.45
C SER A 125 0.52 11.42 7.68
N GLU A 126 -0.16 12.49 8.09
CA GLU A 126 -1.09 12.47 9.22
C GLU A 126 -2.28 11.54 8.97
N MET A 127 -2.88 11.60 7.77
CA MET A 127 -3.95 10.69 7.40
C MET A 127 -3.50 9.23 7.43
N ALA A 128 -2.30 8.91 6.92
CA ALA A 128 -1.76 7.55 6.98
C ALA A 128 -1.51 7.07 8.42
N ARG A 129 -1.02 7.95 9.31
CA ARG A 129 -0.88 7.64 10.75
C ARG A 129 -2.21 7.31 11.41
N GLU A 130 -3.25 8.09 11.10
CA GLU A 130 -4.59 7.81 11.60
C GLU A 130 -5.12 6.46 11.11
N ILE A 131 -4.96 6.16 9.82
CA ILE A 131 -5.37 4.88 9.25
C ILE A 131 -4.65 3.71 9.95
N LEU A 132 -3.33 3.79 10.13
CA LEU A 132 -2.56 2.76 10.85
C LEU A 132 -3.07 2.57 12.27
N LYS A 133 -3.32 3.67 13.00
CA LYS A 133 -3.88 3.63 14.34
C LYS A 133 -5.26 2.97 14.37
N ASP A 134 -6.14 3.32 13.43
CA ASP A 134 -7.49 2.78 13.32
C ASP A 134 -7.49 1.27 12.95
N LEU A 135 -6.43 0.81 12.28
CA LEU A 135 -6.16 -0.61 12.01
C LEU A 135 -5.48 -1.33 13.19
N GLY A 136 -5.25 -0.64 14.31
CA GLY A 136 -4.52 -1.20 15.47
C GLY A 136 -3.05 -1.50 15.18
N LYS A 137 -2.44 -0.82 14.20
CA LYS A 137 -1.03 -0.98 13.83
C LYS A 137 -0.18 0.05 14.54
N GLU A 138 0.91 -0.42 15.14
CA GLU A 138 1.99 0.45 15.59
C GLU A 138 2.70 1.04 14.37
N GLN A 139 2.92 2.35 14.40
CA GLN A 139 3.78 2.98 13.42
C GLN A 139 5.21 2.46 13.59
N MET A 140 5.82 2.01 12.50
CA MET A 140 7.21 1.60 12.46
C MET A 140 7.88 2.15 11.21
N THR A 141 9.19 2.17 11.20
CA THR A 141 9.93 2.54 9.99
C THR A 141 9.76 1.45 8.92
N PRO A 142 9.78 1.79 7.61
CA PRO A 142 9.67 0.78 6.56
C PRO A 142 10.75 -0.31 6.68
N SER A 143 11.99 0.04 7.05
CA SER A 143 13.04 -0.96 7.30
C SER A 143 12.72 -1.91 8.48
N GLU A 144 12.08 -1.42 9.55
CA GLU A 144 11.61 -2.30 10.63
C GLU A 144 10.46 -3.19 10.17
N PHE A 145 9.58 -2.68 9.31
CA PHE A 145 8.51 -3.45 8.71
C PHE A 145 9.07 -4.58 7.86
N GLU A 146 10.01 -4.32 6.94
CA GLU A 146 10.66 -5.33 6.09
C GLU A 146 11.36 -6.43 6.90
N LYS A 147 11.91 -6.10 8.06
CA LYS A 147 12.54 -7.07 8.98
C LYS A 147 11.52 -7.95 9.70
N LYS A 148 10.35 -7.40 10.04
CA LYS A 148 9.28 -8.09 10.78
C LYS A 148 8.36 -8.88 9.88
N GLU A 149 8.06 -8.33 8.72
CA GLU A 149 7.09 -8.81 7.75
C GLU A 149 7.81 -9.10 6.44
N ASN A 150 7.75 -10.34 5.97
CA ASN A 150 8.28 -10.66 4.65
C ASN A 150 7.27 -10.16 3.60
N LEU A 151 7.77 -9.37 2.65
CA LEU A 151 7.01 -8.79 1.54
C LEU A 151 7.21 -9.58 0.24
N SER A 152 7.98 -10.66 0.24
CA SER A 152 8.13 -11.50 -0.95
C SER A 152 6.84 -12.27 -1.23
N MET A 153 6.65 -12.74 -2.47
CA MET A 153 5.67 -13.78 -2.81
C MET A 153 6.27 -15.19 -2.73
N ASP A 154 7.59 -15.30 -2.53
CA ASP A 154 8.35 -16.56 -2.41
C ASP A 154 8.27 -17.15 -1.00
N TRP A 155 7.06 -17.49 -0.57
CA TRP A 155 6.85 -18.29 0.63
C TRP A 155 6.80 -19.77 0.24
N LEU A 156 7.98 -20.34 0.02
CA LEU A 156 8.18 -21.79 -0.12
C LEU A 156 8.16 -22.45 1.25
#